data_AF-A0A895YJL9-F1
#
_entry.id   AF-A0A895YJL9-F1
#
_cell.length_a   1.000
_cell.length_b   1.000
_cell.length_c   1.000
_cell.angle_alpha   90.00
_cell.angle_beta   90.00
_cell.angle_gamma   90.00
#
_symmetry.space_group_name_H-M   'P 1'
#
loop_
_entity.id
_entity.type
_entity.pdbx_description
1 polymer ?
#
loop_
_entity_poly.entity_id
_entity_poly.type
_entity_poly.pdbx_seq_one_letter_code
_entity_poly.pdbx_strand_id
1 'polypeptide(L)'
;MQSQRWAWTHRHAVPMFVASVVAVIISGGAFTAIVVVDRDTGASPHLDGQTGGDPTGAATDPVGGLGDGPVTGAPGAVGDEAECLVGSWRAVSVTQGSAGGIASLLDGQMVLVGEGPVFDFHADGTGRADYGDATIFEAQTLGDTVEMAVQGQIEFGFQAADGQFRLVDPSSNATATMPLVGSFPYQLDTDPVSFTCDGQVAEFSDEDRQYAARYERLN
;
A
#
# COMPACT_ATOMS: atom_id res chain seq x y z
N MET A 1 30.99 -54.33 19.54
CA MET A 1 29.61 -54.70 19.93
C MET A 1 29.17 -53.78 21.05
N GLN A 2 28.30 -52.82 20.76
CA GLN A 2 27.26 -52.27 21.65
C GLN A 2 26.60 -51.09 20.92
N SER A 3 25.48 -51.38 20.27
CA SER A 3 24.58 -50.44 19.63
C SER A 3 23.61 -49.90 20.67
N GLN A 4 23.66 -48.60 20.99
CA GLN A 4 22.60 -47.95 21.76
C GLN A 4 21.60 -47.30 20.82
N ARG A 5 20.43 -47.95 20.70
CA ARG A 5 19.20 -47.39 20.17
C ARG A 5 18.48 -46.71 21.33
N TRP A 6 18.14 -45.43 21.18
CA TRP A 6 17.16 -44.76 22.03
C TRP A 6 16.13 -44.06 21.15
N ALA A 7 14.95 -44.67 21.10
CA ALA A 7 13.72 -44.06 20.66
C ALA A 7 12.84 -43.93 21.91
N TRP A 8 12.41 -42.73 22.26
CA TRP A 8 11.19 -42.51 23.04
C TRP A 8 10.47 -41.27 22.53
N THR A 9 9.24 -41.54 22.12
CA THR A 9 8.16 -40.66 21.70
C THR A 9 7.61 -39.85 22.86
N HIS A 10 7.46 -38.54 22.70
CA HIS A 10 6.51 -37.76 23.51
C HIS A 10 5.41 -37.19 22.63
N ARG A 11 4.28 -37.92 22.63
CA ARG A 11 2.95 -37.42 22.29
C ARG A 11 2.43 -36.61 23.48
N HIS A 12 2.24 -35.31 23.30
CA HIS A 12 1.35 -34.47 24.09
C HIS A 12 0.59 -33.62 23.06
N ALA A 13 -0.60 -33.98 22.57
CA ALA A 13 -1.89 -33.96 23.26
C ALA A 13 -2.14 -32.62 23.96
N VAL A 14 -2.31 -31.54 23.18
CA VAL A 14 -2.91 -30.29 23.66
C VAL A 14 -4.43 -30.40 23.44
N PRO A 15 -5.25 -30.24 24.49
CA PRO A 15 -6.69 -30.47 24.43
C PRO A 15 -7.42 -29.33 23.69
N MET A 16 -8.36 -29.73 22.84
CA MET A 16 -9.43 -28.87 22.33
C MET A 16 -10.22 -28.27 23.51
N PHE A 17 -10.23 -26.94 23.61
CA PHE A 17 -11.31 -26.22 24.30
C PHE A 17 -12.23 -25.59 23.27
N VAL A 18 -13.33 -26.28 23.02
CA VAL A 18 -14.55 -25.77 22.38
C VAL A 18 -15.46 -25.27 23.50
N ALA A 19 -15.78 -23.96 23.50
CA ALA A 19 -16.94 -23.28 24.09
C ALA A 19 -16.58 -21.79 24.28
N SER A 20 -17.40 -20.77 24.05
CA SER A 20 -18.78 -20.65 23.62
C SER A 20 -19.05 -19.14 23.47
N VAL A 21 -19.66 -18.75 22.36
CA VAL A 21 -20.65 -17.66 22.16
C VAL A 21 -20.69 -16.51 23.19
N VAL A 22 -20.39 -15.29 22.73
CA VAL A 22 -21.25 -14.11 22.99
C VAL A 22 -21.43 -13.35 21.68
N ALA A 23 -22.63 -13.50 21.10
CA ALA A 23 -23.13 -12.61 20.07
C ALA A 23 -23.50 -11.27 20.72
N VAL A 24 -22.87 -10.17 20.29
CA VAL A 24 -23.31 -8.82 20.62
C VAL A 24 -24.23 -8.34 19.50
N ILE A 25 -25.52 -8.61 19.68
CA ILE A 25 -26.61 -7.98 18.93
C ILE A 25 -26.76 -6.56 19.49
N ILE A 26 -26.26 -5.53 18.79
CA ILE A 26 -26.72 -4.15 18.98
C ILE A 26 -27.79 -3.88 17.93
N SER A 27 -29.00 -4.37 18.21
CA SER A 27 -30.21 -3.93 17.54
C SER A 27 -30.77 -2.72 18.30
N GLY A 28 -30.84 -1.58 17.63
CA GLY A 28 -31.83 -0.54 17.92
C GLY A 28 -31.23 0.81 18.31
N GLY A 29 -31.34 1.79 17.41
CA GLY A 29 -31.19 3.19 17.82
C GLY A 29 -31.03 4.19 16.69
N ALA A 30 -32.14 4.54 16.04
CA ALA A 30 -32.40 5.82 15.38
C ALA A 30 -31.60 6.18 14.11
N PHE A 31 -32.28 6.00 12.99
CA PHE A 31 -32.34 7.02 11.93
C PHE A 31 -32.46 8.44 12.54
N THR A 32 -31.51 9.31 12.17
CA THR A 32 -31.80 10.70 11.86
C THR A 32 -30.98 11.09 10.64
N ALA A 33 -31.66 11.15 9.49
CA ALA A 33 -31.22 11.96 8.37
C ALA A 33 -31.38 13.44 8.79
N ILE A 34 -30.31 14.22 8.70
CA ILE A 34 -30.41 15.69 8.63
C ILE A 34 -29.75 16.11 7.33
N VAL A 35 -30.59 16.55 6.41
CA VAL A 35 -30.24 17.19 5.14
C VAL A 35 -30.16 18.70 5.38
N VAL A 36 -28.99 19.26 5.02
CA VAL A 36 -28.69 20.59 4.44
C VAL A 36 -29.35 21.83 5.06
N VAL A 37 -28.53 22.81 5.47
CA VAL A 37 -28.67 24.22 5.03
C VAL A 37 -27.28 24.87 4.90
N ASP A 38 -27.02 25.34 3.69
CA ASP A 38 -25.95 26.23 3.26
C ASP A 38 -25.97 27.57 4.03
N ARG A 39 -24.79 28.08 4.41
CA ARG A 39 -24.63 29.48 4.79
C ARG A 39 -23.31 30.02 4.27
N ASP A 40 -23.33 30.40 2.99
CA ASP A 40 -22.65 31.61 2.54
C ASP A 40 -22.96 32.80 3.46
N THR A 41 -21.91 33.44 4.02
CA THR A 41 -21.72 34.90 4.00
C THR A 41 -20.50 35.32 4.82
N GLY A 42 -19.56 36.01 4.16
CA GLY A 42 -18.96 37.21 4.75
C GLY A 42 -17.43 37.31 4.78
N ALA A 43 -16.88 37.88 3.69
CA ALA A 43 -15.91 39.00 3.65
C ALA A 43 -14.69 38.98 4.60
N SER A 44 -13.45 39.08 4.10
CA SER A 44 -12.77 40.33 3.64
C SER A 44 -11.26 40.02 3.44
N PRO A 45 -10.37 40.96 3.05
CA PRO A 45 -10.41 41.99 2.01
C PRO A 45 -9.24 41.87 0.99
N HIS A 46 -9.35 42.68 -0.06
CA HIS A 46 -8.33 43.09 -1.04
C HIS A 46 -6.93 43.38 -0.43
N LEU A 47 -5.87 42.93 -1.11
CA LEU A 47 -4.62 43.69 -1.25
C LEU A 47 -4.14 43.61 -2.70
N ASP A 48 -4.26 44.73 -3.39
CA ASP A 48 -3.60 45.02 -4.65
C ASP A 48 -2.10 45.22 -4.44
N GLY A 49 -1.31 44.74 -5.42
CA GLY A 49 -0.06 45.38 -5.82
C GLY A 49 1.18 44.52 -5.74
N GLN A 50 1.63 44.01 -6.89
CA GLN A 50 2.90 44.53 -7.43
C GLN A 50 3.12 44.19 -8.91
N THR A 51 3.46 45.25 -9.61
CA THR A 51 3.87 45.41 -11.00
C THR A 51 5.22 44.74 -11.29
N GLY A 52 5.29 44.07 -12.45
CA GLY A 52 6.34 44.27 -13.46
C GLY A 52 7.75 43.75 -13.17
N GLY A 53 8.13 42.70 -13.89
CA GLY A 53 9.53 42.33 -14.06
C GLY A 53 9.70 41.05 -14.87
N ASP A 54 9.78 41.18 -16.21
CA ASP A 54 10.52 40.26 -17.06
C ASP A 54 11.76 41.07 -17.51
N PRO A 55 12.98 40.49 -17.46
CA PRO A 55 13.39 39.68 -18.59
C PRO A 55 14.26 38.46 -18.23
N THR A 56 14.04 37.38 -18.99
CA THR A 56 15.09 36.58 -19.67
C THR A 56 16.23 36.04 -18.79
N GLY A 57 16.21 34.73 -18.50
CA GLY A 57 17.40 34.04 -18.01
C GLY A 57 17.20 32.56 -17.72
N ALA A 58 17.83 31.73 -18.56
CA ALA A 58 18.20 30.32 -18.35
C ALA A 58 17.05 29.31 -18.22
N ALA A 59 16.87 28.53 -19.30
CA ALA A 59 16.38 27.17 -19.21
C ALA A 59 17.28 26.42 -18.21
N THR A 60 16.75 26.20 -17.03
CA THR A 60 17.28 25.25 -16.06
C THR A 60 16.68 23.91 -16.42
N ASP A 61 17.55 22.93 -16.66
CA ASP A 61 17.14 21.53 -16.74
C ASP A 61 16.29 21.19 -15.51
N PRO A 62 15.17 20.45 -15.67
CA PRO A 62 14.43 19.95 -14.53
C PRO A 62 15.31 18.90 -13.84
N VAL A 63 16.10 19.33 -12.86
CA VAL A 63 16.66 18.43 -11.85
C VAL A 63 15.45 17.96 -11.04
N GLY A 64 14.84 16.87 -11.50
CA GLY A 64 13.70 16.20 -10.89
C GLY A 64 14.09 15.50 -9.61
N GLY A 65 14.56 16.27 -8.62
CA GLY A 65 14.67 15.75 -7.26
C GLY A 65 13.26 15.55 -6.69
N LEU A 66 13.03 14.41 -6.05
CA LEU A 66 11.84 14.15 -5.24
C LEU A 66 11.85 15.12 -4.05
N GLY A 67 11.45 16.36 -4.26
CA GLY A 67 11.35 17.34 -3.19
C GLY A 67 10.27 16.93 -2.18
N ASP A 68 10.53 17.20 -0.90
CA ASP A 68 9.60 17.02 0.24
C ASP A 68 8.41 18.01 0.22
N GLY A 69 8.16 18.68 -0.91
CA GLY A 69 7.05 19.60 -1.07
C GLY A 69 5.77 18.87 -1.48
N PRO A 70 4.58 19.32 -1.02
CA PRO A 70 3.32 18.82 -1.55
C PRO A 70 3.28 19.10 -3.06
N VAL A 71 3.28 18.02 -3.85
CA VAL A 71 3.21 18.10 -5.32
C VAL A 71 1.77 18.34 -5.70
N THR A 72 1.33 19.59 -5.75
CA THR A 72 -0.03 19.96 -6.16
C THR A 72 -0.18 20.03 -7.69
N GLY A 73 0.48 19.13 -8.43
CA GLY A 73 0.45 19.04 -9.88
C GLY A 73 -0.15 17.72 -10.34
N ALA A 74 -0.94 17.75 -11.41
CA ALA A 74 -1.38 16.52 -12.08
C ALA A 74 -0.16 15.64 -12.43
N PRO A 75 -0.30 14.29 -12.40
CA PRO A 75 0.77 13.38 -12.80
C PRO A 75 1.37 13.82 -14.14
N GLY A 76 2.68 14.01 -14.16
CA GLY A 76 3.44 14.33 -15.36
C GLY A 76 3.88 13.05 -16.07
N ALA A 77 4.25 13.17 -17.35
CA ALA A 77 4.85 12.08 -18.10
C ALA A 77 6.02 11.45 -17.33
N VAL A 78 6.13 10.12 -17.37
CA VAL A 78 7.23 9.40 -16.72
C VAL A 78 8.57 9.78 -17.33
N GLY A 79 9.59 9.95 -16.47
CA GLY A 79 10.97 10.09 -16.92
C GLY A 79 11.56 8.77 -17.41
N ASP A 80 12.70 8.83 -18.11
CA ASP A 80 13.37 7.68 -18.74
C ASP A 80 13.58 6.49 -17.77
N GLU A 81 13.86 6.76 -16.49
CA GLU A 81 14.08 5.73 -15.47
C GLU A 81 12.81 4.94 -15.13
N ALA A 82 11.66 5.60 -15.22
CA ALA A 82 10.35 5.01 -14.95
C ALA A 82 9.72 4.36 -16.19
N GLU A 83 10.29 4.57 -17.39
CA GLU A 83 9.77 4.00 -18.64
C GLU A 83 9.74 2.47 -18.59
N CYS A 84 10.71 1.86 -17.91
CA CYS A 84 10.76 0.40 -17.79
C CYS A 84 9.58 -0.17 -16.98
N LEU A 85 8.96 0.62 -16.09
CA LEU A 85 7.79 0.21 -15.29
C LEU A 85 6.50 0.23 -16.11
N VAL A 86 6.45 0.91 -17.26
CA VAL A 86 5.22 1.02 -18.04
C VAL A 86 4.76 -0.35 -18.55
N GLY A 87 3.53 -0.74 -18.22
CA GLY A 87 2.94 -2.03 -18.54
C GLY A 87 2.26 -2.69 -17.34
N SER A 88 1.90 -3.96 -17.52
CA SER A 88 1.23 -4.77 -16.49
C SER A 88 2.22 -5.68 -15.77
N TRP A 89 2.11 -5.76 -14.46
CA TRP A 89 3.05 -6.44 -13.57
C TRP A 89 2.30 -7.22 -12.52
N ARG A 90 2.75 -8.44 -12.20
CA ARG A 90 2.20 -9.23 -11.10
C ARG A 90 3.19 -9.26 -9.94
N ALA A 91 2.72 -8.94 -8.75
CA ALA A 91 3.48 -9.17 -7.54
C ALA A 91 3.67 -10.68 -7.33
N VAL A 92 4.93 -11.12 -7.26
CA VAL A 92 5.30 -12.54 -7.03
C VAL A 92 5.87 -12.76 -5.64
N SER A 93 6.34 -11.70 -4.98
CA SER A 93 6.64 -11.70 -3.55
C SER A 93 6.42 -10.32 -2.98
N VAL A 94 5.80 -10.24 -1.80
CA VAL A 94 5.73 -9.02 -1.01
C VAL A 94 6.02 -9.39 0.43
N THR A 95 6.80 -8.54 1.10
CA THR A 95 7.16 -8.68 2.49
C THR A 95 7.17 -7.28 3.09
N GLN A 96 6.46 -7.08 4.19
CA GLN A 96 6.34 -5.78 4.85
C GLN A 96 6.47 -5.95 6.36
N GLY A 97 7.37 -5.18 6.98
CA GLY A 97 7.49 -5.15 8.43
C GLY A 97 6.35 -4.40 9.12
N SER A 98 6.34 -4.44 10.45
CA SER A 98 5.37 -3.75 11.30
C SER A 98 5.68 -2.25 11.47
N ALA A 99 6.36 -1.62 10.51
CA ALA A 99 6.68 -0.20 10.55
C ALA A 99 5.80 0.53 9.53
N GLY A 100 4.51 0.72 9.86
CA GLY A 100 3.56 1.51 9.05
C GLY A 100 2.10 1.03 9.14
N GLY A 101 1.16 1.95 9.43
CA GLY A 101 -0.29 1.68 9.35
C GLY A 101 -0.87 0.70 10.39
N ILE A 102 -1.71 -0.25 9.95
CA ILE A 102 -2.32 -1.32 10.80
C ILE A 102 -1.29 -2.17 11.54
N ALA A 103 0.00 -1.99 11.24
CA ALA A 103 1.13 -2.52 11.95
C ALA A 103 1.08 -2.41 13.48
N SER A 104 0.39 -1.41 14.06
CA SER A 104 0.24 -1.35 15.53
C SER A 104 -0.57 -2.54 16.09
N LEU A 105 -1.30 -3.27 15.24
CA LEU A 105 -2.07 -4.47 15.57
C LEU A 105 -1.34 -5.76 15.18
N LEU A 106 -0.20 -5.65 14.49
CA LEU A 106 0.59 -6.76 13.98
C LEU A 106 1.93 -6.81 14.71
N ASP A 107 2.24 -7.94 15.31
CA ASP A 107 3.49 -8.14 16.06
C ASP A 107 4.65 -8.58 15.15
N GLY A 108 4.45 -8.57 13.83
CA GLY A 108 5.43 -9.10 12.90
C GLY A 108 5.20 -8.74 11.44
N GLN A 109 5.76 -9.57 10.59
CA GLN A 109 5.85 -9.36 9.15
C GLN A 109 4.58 -9.81 8.43
N MET A 110 4.17 -9.05 7.42
CA MET A 110 3.18 -9.44 6.45
C MET A 110 3.86 -10.01 5.20
N VAL A 111 3.39 -11.15 4.70
CA VAL A 111 4.00 -11.87 3.58
C VAL A 111 2.92 -12.26 2.57
N LEU A 112 3.16 -12.02 1.28
CA LEU A 112 2.26 -12.46 0.21
C LEU A 112 2.21 -13.99 0.13
N VAL A 113 1.00 -14.54 -0.01
CA VAL A 113 0.75 -15.96 -0.24
C VAL A 113 0.21 -16.17 -1.65
N GLY A 114 0.93 -16.96 -2.46
CA GLY A 114 0.50 -17.28 -3.82
C GLY A 114 0.70 -16.12 -4.80
N GLU A 115 -0.28 -15.91 -5.68
CA GLU A 115 -0.24 -14.82 -6.67
C GLU A 115 -0.67 -13.49 -6.02
N GLY A 116 0.09 -12.43 -6.28
CA GLY A 116 -0.21 -11.09 -5.79
C GLY A 116 -1.10 -10.27 -6.72
N PRO A 117 -1.39 -9.00 -6.33
CA PRO A 117 -2.11 -8.06 -7.18
C PRO A 117 -1.39 -7.82 -8.51
N VAL A 118 -2.18 -7.38 -9.49
CA VAL A 118 -1.68 -6.90 -10.78
C VAL A 118 -1.61 -5.38 -10.75
N PHE A 119 -0.44 -4.84 -11.06
CA PHE A 119 -0.19 -3.41 -11.20
C PHE A 119 -0.08 -3.04 -12.68
N ASP A 120 -0.90 -2.10 -13.12
CA ASP A 120 -0.82 -1.47 -14.43
C ASP A 120 -0.21 -0.07 -14.26
N PHE A 121 0.96 0.18 -14.87
CA PHE A 121 1.58 1.50 -14.90
C PHE A 121 1.50 2.09 -16.31
N HIS A 122 1.06 3.35 -16.40
CA HIS A 122 0.87 4.06 -17.66
C HIS A 122 1.97 5.10 -17.90
N ALA A 123 2.22 5.40 -19.18
CA ALA A 123 3.25 6.35 -19.60
C ALA A 123 2.96 7.81 -19.22
N ASP A 124 1.75 8.11 -18.76
CA ASP A 124 1.35 9.43 -18.26
C ASP A 124 1.56 9.60 -16.75
N GLY A 125 2.22 8.64 -16.09
CA GLY A 125 2.48 8.69 -14.65
C GLY A 125 1.29 8.27 -13.79
N THR A 126 0.24 7.70 -14.39
CA THR A 126 -0.88 7.08 -13.66
C THR A 126 -0.72 5.57 -13.56
N GLY A 127 -1.37 4.95 -12.59
CA GLY A 127 -1.40 3.50 -12.47
C GLY A 127 -2.57 2.98 -11.66
N ARG A 128 -2.72 1.66 -11.68
CA ARG A 128 -3.77 0.93 -10.97
C ARG A 128 -3.24 -0.36 -10.39
N ALA A 129 -3.60 -0.66 -9.15
CA ALA A 129 -3.42 -1.96 -8.54
C ALA A 129 -4.77 -2.69 -8.49
N ASP A 130 -4.82 -3.92 -9.01
CA ASP A 130 -5.99 -4.80 -8.97
C ASP A 130 -5.69 -6.03 -8.12
N TYR A 131 -6.39 -6.16 -6.99
CA TYR A 131 -6.26 -7.27 -6.06
C TYR A 131 -7.16 -8.46 -6.42
N GLY A 132 -7.95 -8.35 -7.49
CA GLY A 132 -8.89 -9.36 -7.96
C GLY A 132 -9.98 -9.69 -6.93
N ASP A 133 -10.40 -10.94 -6.94
CA ASP A 133 -11.40 -11.46 -5.98
C ASP A 133 -10.84 -11.52 -4.55
N ALA A 134 -9.55 -11.88 -4.42
CA ALA A 134 -8.78 -11.81 -3.18
C ALA A 134 -7.30 -12.07 -3.43
N THR A 135 -6.44 -11.16 -2.98
CA THR A 135 -5.02 -11.42 -2.74
C THR A 135 -4.83 -11.77 -1.27
N ILE A 136 -4.11 -12.86 -0.98
CA ILE A 136 -3.90 -13.34 0.39
C ILE A 136 -2.52 -12.94 0.90
N PHE A 137 -2.49 -12.41 2.11
CA PHE A 137 -1.27 -12.16 2.87
C PHE A 137 -1.33 -12.92 4.19
N GLU A 138 -0.23 -13.52 4.63
CA GLU A 138 -0.05 -13.96 6.00
C GLU A 138 0.46 -12.81 6.85
N ALA A 139 -0.11 -12.61 8.03
CA ALA A 139 0.35 -11.64 9.02
C ALA A 139 0.43 -12.28 10.40
N GLN A 140 1.34 -11.79 11.25
CA GLN A 140 1.44 -12.23 12.65
C GLN A 140 0.67 -11.27 13.57
N THR A 141 -0.25 -11.81 14.36
CA THR A 141 -1.00 -11.06 15.38
C THR A 141 -1.12 -11.89 16.65
N LEU A 142 -0.78 -11.31 17.81
CA LEU A 142 -0.88 -11.98 19.12
C LEU A 142 -0.15 -13.34 19.20
N GLY A 143 0.91 -13.51 18.40
CA GLY A 143 1.70 -14.74 18.33
C GLY A 143 1.15 -15.84 17.41
N ASP A 144 0.02 -15.60 16.73
CA ASP A 144 -0.56 -16.50 15.73
C ASP A 144 -0.38 -15.94 14.31
N THR A 145 -0.26 -16.84 13.32
CA THR A 145 -0.32 -16.48 11.89
C THR A 145 -1.78 -16.45 11.44
N VAL A 146 -2.22 -15.32 10.88
CA VAL A 146 -3.56 -15.13 10.33
C VAL A 146 -3.47 -14.72 8.86
N GLU A 147 -4.47 -15.12 8.07
CA GLU A 147 -4.61 -14.68 6.69
C GLU A 147 -5.38 -13.35 6.64
N MET A 148 -4.86 -12.40 5.88
CA MET A 148 -5.54 -11.18 5.47
C MET A 148 -5.85 -11.29 3.97
N ALA A 149 -7.12 -11.14 3.61
CA ALA A 149 -7.56 -11.08 2.22
C ALA A 149 -7.77 -9.63 1.80
N VAL A 150 -7.12 -9.18 0.74
CA VAL A 150 -7.32 -7.85 0.15
C VAL A 150 -8.04 -8.01 -1.19
N GLN A 151 -9.09 -7.21 -1.41
CA GLN A 151 -9.89 -7.24 -2.63
C GLN A 151 -10.22 -5.81 -3.10
N GLY A 152 -10.45 -5.65 -4.40
CA GLY A 152 -10.76 -4.36 -5.02
C GLY A 152 -9.57 -3.71 -5.72
N GLN A 153 -9.68 -2.41 -5.98
CA GLN A 153 -8.78 -1.68 -6.85
C GLN A 153 -8.32 -0.35 -6.21
N ILE A 154 -7.11 0.06 -6.58
CA ILE A 154 -6.50 1.30 -6.15
C ILE A 154 -5.97 2.02 -7.39
N GLU A 155 -6.45 3.22 -7.64
CA GLU A 155 -5.90 4.13 -8.66
C GLU A 155 -4.89 5.06 -8.00
N PHE A 156 -3.80 5.40 -8.68
CA PHE A 156 -2.76 6.26 -8.14
C PHE A 156 -1.99 7.00 -9.24
N GLY A 157 -1.37 8.12 -8.90
CA GLY A 157 -0.22 8.64 -9.62
C GLY A 157 1.06 7.98 -9.12
N PHE A 158 2.13 8.00 -9.91
CA PHE A 158 3.43 7.55 -9.45
C PHE A 158 4.56 8.42 -10.00
N GLN A 159 5.67 8.43 -9.27
CA GLN A 159 6.91 9.09 -9.68
C GLN A 159 8.07 8.15 -9.40
N ALA A 160 9.01 8.06 -10.34
CA ALA A 160 10.26 7.35 -10.17
C ALA A 160 11.42 8.17 -10.71
N ALA A 161 12.41 8.42 -9.86
CA ALA A 161 13.62 9.18 -10.17
C ALA A 161 14.73 8.87 -9.17
N ASP A 162 15.98 8.86 -9.62
CA ASP A 162 17.17 8.66 -8.79
C ASP A 162 17.14 7.36 -7.97
N GLY A 163 16.62 6.27 -8.55
CA GLY A 163 16.46 4.98 -7.91
C GLY A 163 15.38 4.95 -6.81
N GLN A 164 14.53 5.96 -6.74
CA GLN A 164 13.42 6.05 -5.78
C GLN A 164 12.07 6.05 -6.49
N PHE A 165 11.09 5.37 -5.91
CA PHE A 165 9.71 5.30 -6.38
C PHE A 165 8.77 5.77 -5.28
N ARG A 166 7.73 6.53 -5.64
CA ARG A 166 6.64 6.88 -4.72
C ARG A 166 5.30 6.90 -5.41
N LEU A 167 4.26 6.60 -4.64
CA LEU A 167 2.87 6.77 -5.06
C LEU A 167 2.40 8.19 -4.73
N VAL A 168 1.52 8.72 -5.56
CA VAL A 168 0.95 10.06 -5.45
C VAL A 168 -0.57 9.95 -5.44
N ASP A 169 -1.21 10.56 -4.44
CA ASP A 169 -2.67 10.68 -4.30
C ASP A 169 -3.45 9.37 -4.58
N PRO A 170 -3.14 8.25 -3.88
CA PRO A 170 -3.86 7.01 -4.11
C PRO A 170 -5.34 7.14 -3.73
N SER A 171 -6.21 6.71 -4.64
CA SER A 171 -7.66 6.60 -4.45
C SER A 171 -8.04 5.12 -4.42
N SER A 172 -8.54 4.66 -3.26
CA SER A 172 -8.79 3.24 -3.02
C SER A 172 -10.27 2.94 -2.82
N ASN A 173 -10.76 1.91 -3.50
CA ASN A 173 -11.98 1.19 -3.12
C ASN A 173 -11.67 -0.19 -2.52
N ALA A 174 -10.38 -0.51 -2.35
CA ALA A 174 -9.94 -1.80 -1.86
C ALA A 174 -10.29 -1.98 -0.39
N THR A 175 -10.62 -3.22 -0.03
CA THR A 175 -10.96 -3.65 1.32
C THR A 175 -10.04 -4.78 1.73
N ALA A 176 -9.53 -4.71 2.95
CA ALA A 176 -8.83 -5.81 3.60
C ALA A 176 -9.76 -6.47 4.62
N THR A 177 -9.70 -7.79 4.72
CA THR A 177 -10.44 -8.59 5.68
C THR A 177 -9.48 -9.48 6.44
N MET A 178 -9.53 -9.41 7.77
CA MET A 178 -8.69 -10.21 8.66
C MET A 178 -9.54 -10.86 9.75
N PRO A 179 -9.26 -12.11 10.15
CA PRO A 179 -9.88 -12.73 11.31
C PRO A 179 -9.81 -11.82 12.55
N LEU A 180 -10.86 -11.83 13.37
CA LEU A 180 -10.98 -11.06 14.62
C LEU A 180 -11.04 -9.53 14.48
N VAL A 181 -10.52 -8.95 13.39
CA VAL A 181 -10.59 -7.50 13.11
C VAL A 181 -11.81 -7.16 12.23
N GLY A 182 -12.16 -8.03 11.29
CA GLY A 182 -13.22 -7.79 10.31
C GLY A 182 -12.71 -7.12 9.04
N SER A 183 -13.60 -6.44 8.30
CA SER A 183 -13.27 -5.74 7.07
C SER A 183 -12.99 -4.25 7.31
N PHE A 184 -11.96 -3.72 6.67
CA PHE A 184 -11.55 -2.32 6.76
C PHE A 184 -11.01 -1.79 5.43
N PRO A 185 -11.07 -0.47 5.19
CA PRO A 185 -10.49 0.12 3.98
C PRO A 185 -9.00 -0.17 3.89
N TYR A 186 -8.53 -0.57 2.71
CA TYR A 186 -7.13 -0.83 2.43
C TYR A 186 -6.53 0.31 1.61
N GLN A 187 -5.32 0.75 1.94
CA GLN A 187 -4.61 1.81 1.22
C GLN A 187 -3.16 1.39 0.99
N LEU A 188 -2.58 1.86 -0.11
CA LEU A 188 -1.15 1.71 -0.36
C LEU A 188 -0.37 2.74 0.45
N ASP A 189 0.83 2.37 0.85
CA ASP A 189 1.80 3.27 1.46
C ASP A 189 2.37 4.21 0.39
N THR A 190 2.44 5.51 0.69
CA THR A 190 2.92 6.56 -0.21
C THR A 190 4.36 6.96 0.04
N ASP A 191 4.97 6.47 1.12
CA ASP A 191 6.34 6.83 1.47
C ASP A 191 7.32 6.27 0.40
N PRO A 192 8.31 7.07 -0.05
CA PRO A 192 9.26 6.65 -1.06
C PRO A 192 9.97 5.33 -0.72
N VAL A 193 10.21 4.51 -1.73
CA VAL A 193 10.96 3.25 -1.64
C VAL A 193 12.09 3.26 -2.66
N SER A 194 13.17 2.56 -2.35
CA SER A 194 14.19 2.28 -3.36
C SER A 194 13.62 1.32 -4.41
N PHE A 195 13.89 1.56 -5.69
CA PHE A 195 13.42 0.69 -6.76
C PHE A 195 14.50 0.38 -7.79
N THR A 196 14.37 -0.77 -8.43
CA THR A 196 15.11 -1.13 -9.64
C THR A 196 14.15 -1.82 -10.62
N CYS A 197 14.43 -1.68 -11.91
CA CYS A 197 13.63 -2.33 -12.94
C CYS A 197 14.45 -2.56 -14.22
N ASP A 198 14.35 -3.78 -14.76
CA ASP A 198 15.11 -4.22 -15.95
C ASP A 198 14.21 -4.48 -17.17
N GLY A 199 12.92 -4.13 -17.07
CA GLY A 199 11.91 -4.32 -18.10
C GLY A 199 11.24 -5.69 -18.10
N GLN A 200 11.68 -6.64 -17.27
CA GLN A 200 11.02 -7.93 -17.02
C GLN A 200 10.71 -8.15 -15.54
N VAL A 201 11.56 -7.60 -14.68
CA VAL A 201 11.47 -7.64 -13.22
C VAL A 201 11.52 -6.20 -12.69
N ALA A 202 10.68 -5.91 -11.71
CA ALA A 202 10.78 -4.71 -10.91
C ALA A 202 10.87 -5.10 -9.42
N GLU A 203 11.80 -4.48 -8.70
CA GLU A 203 12.04 -4.71 -7.28
C GLU A 203 11.94 -3.40 -6.52
N PHE A 204 11.25 -3.43 -5.39
CA PHE A 204 11.02 -2.30 -4.51
C PHE A 204 11.45 -2.68 -3.10
N SER A 205 12.10 -1.76 -2.38
CA SER A 205 12.59 -2.05 -1.04
C SER A 205 12.72 -0.81 -0.17
N ASP A 206 12.56 -1.01 1.13
CA ASP A 206 12.85 -0.05 2.18
C ASP A 206 13.34 -0.82 3.41
N GLU A 207 14.63 -0.65 3.75
CA GLU A 207 15.27 -1.39 4.83
C GLU A 207 14.72 -0.97 6.21
N ASP A 208 14.40 0.31 6.39
CA ASP A 208 13.91 0.86 7.65
C ASP A 208 12.52 0.32 7.97
N ARG A 209 11.67 0.16 6.92
CA ARG A 209 10.33 -0.44 7.04
C ARG A 209 10.32 -1.96 6.89
N GLN A 210 11.48 -2.58 6.65
CA GLN A 210 11.60 -4.00 6.33
C GLN A 210 10.65 -4.42 5.20
N TYR A 211 10.53 -3.55 4.20
CA TYR A 211 9.71 -3.74 3.02
C TYR A 211 10.56 -4.26 1.86
N ALA A 212 10.06 -5.29 1.19
CA ALA A 212 10.61 -5.80 -0.05
C ALA A 212 9.47 -6.34 -0.92
N ALA A 213 9.46 -5.98 -2.20
CA ALA A 213 8.51 -6.52 -3.17
C ALA A 213 9.19 -6.79 -4.51
N ARG A 214 8.78 -7.88 -5.15
CA ARG A 214 9.24 -8.28 -6.48
C ARG A 214 8.04 -8.48 -7.38
N TYR A 215 8.15 -7.92 -8.57
CA TYR A 215 7.13 -7.96 -9.59
C TYR A 215 7.70 -8.54 -10.88
N GLU A 216 6.88 -9.30 -11.59
CA GLU A 216 7.21 -9.85 -12.90
C GLU A 216 6.23 -9.32 -13.94
N ARG A 217 6.75 -8.96 -15.11
CA ARG A 217 5.93 -8.39 -16.18
C ARG A 217 4.97 -9.43 -16.75
N LEU A 218 3.72 -9.03 -16.98
CA LEU A 218 2.74 -9.83 -17.68
C LEU A 218 2.91 -9.62 -19.19
N ASN A 219 2.99 -10.73 -19.94
CA ASN A 219 3.17 -10.73 -21.40
C ASN A 219 1.89 -10.36 -22.16
#